data_AF-A0AAN5I6L0-F1
#
_entry.id   AF-A0AAN5I6L0-F1
#
_cell.length_a   1.000
_cell.length_b   1.000
_cell.length_c   1.000
_cell.angle_alpha   90.00
_cell.angle_beta   90.00
_cell.angle_gamma   90.00
#
_symmetry.space_group_name_H-M   'P 1'
#
loop_
_entity.id
_entity.type
_entity.pdbx_description
1 polymer ?
#
loop_
_entity_poly.entity_id
_entity_poly.type
_entity_poly.pdbx_seq_one_letter_code
_entity_poly.pdbx_strand_id
1 'polypeptide(L)'
;MIVPSNSRAAAVALSRFTSGIVATPAAQIVGMISDILRGDSTLPYDRFHAYQMAMLSTVVFLIISSVCSIVLVFFFPSDCKKAEEKEREQEDLASCEDNFLIAKPKDRSESILETYVSSRTTTVNSVHFM
;
A
#
# COMPACT_ATOMS: atom_id res chain seq x y z
N MET A 1 -0.03 -14.86 -0.47
CA MET A 1 -0.33 -13.70 0.41
C MET A 1 -0.37 -12.48 -0.48
N ILE A 2 -1.41 -11.62 -0.42
CA ILE A 2 -1.65 -10.59 -1.47
C ILE A 2 -0.65 -9.43 -1.42
N VAL A 3 -0.07 -9.14 -0.26
CA VAL A 3 0.89 -8.04 -0.07
C VAL A 3 2.30 -8.61 0.08
N PRO A 4 3.30 -8.09 -0.66
CA PRO A 4 4.69 -8.55 -0.56
C PRO A 4 5.24 -8.32 0.84
N SER A 5 6.18 -9.17 1.26
CA SER A 5 6.77 -9.18 2.61
C SER A 5 7.24 -7.82 3.10
N ASN A 6 7.78 -7.02 2.18
CA ASN A 6 8.42 -5.74 2.43
C ASN A 6 7.40 -4.62 2.75
N SER A 7 6.14 -4.80 2.36
CA SER A 7 5.07 -3.78 2.49
C SER A 7 3.96 -4.18 3.46
N ARG A 8 4.08 -5.32 4.14
CA ARG A 8 3.04 -5.84 5.07
C ARG A 8 2.74 -4.86 6.19
N ALA A 9 3.76 -4.27 6.79
CA ALA A 9 3.60 -3.30 7.87
C ALA A 9 2.80 -2.06 7.41
N ALA A 10 3.11 -1.54 6.21
CA ALA A 10 2.40 -0.42 5.63
C ALA A 10 0.93 -0.76 5.33
N ALA A 11 0.66 -1.95 4.78
CA ALA A 11 -0.72 -2.40 4.53
C ALA A 11 -1.54 -2.53 5.82
N VAL A 12 -0.95 -3.08 6.89
CA VAL A 12 -1.60 -3.17 8.21
C VAL A 12 -1.83 -1.78 8.79
N ALA A 13 -0.85 -0.88 8.71
CA ALA A 13 -0.98 0.50 9.20
C ALA A 13 -2.11 1.24 8.46
N LEU A 14 -2.17 1.10 7.13
CA LEU A 14 -3.24 1.69 6.32
C LEU A 14 -4.61 1.13 6.69
N SER A 15 -4.73 -0.20 6.85
CA SER A 15 -5.98 -0.84 7.28
C SER A 15 -6.47 -0.35 8.64
N ARG A 16 -5.55 -0.17 9.60
CA ARG A 16 -5.85 0.37 10.93
C ARG A 16 -6.28 1.83 10.84
N PHE A 17 -5.58 2.62 10.03
CA PHE A 17 -5.91 4.03 9.80
C PHE A 17 -7.30 4.21 9.20
N THR A 18 -7.62 3.46 8.14
CA THR A 18 -8.95 3.50 7.51
C THR A 18 -10.04 3.07 8.48
N SER A 19 -9.79 2.03 9.30
CA SER A 19 -10.73 1.60 10.33
C SER A 19 -10.98 2.69 11.38
N GLY A 20 -9.92 3.39 11.83
CA GLY A 20 -10.03 4.49 12.78
C GLY A 20 -10.82 5.69 12.24
N ILE A 21 -10.60 6.07 10.98
CA ILE A 21 -11.36 7.15 10.32
C ILE A 21 -12.85 6.83 10.28
N VAL A 22 -13.21 5.58 9.98
CA VAL A 22 -14.61 5.17 9.87
C VAL A 22 -15.27 5.03 11.24
N ALA A 23 -14.53 4.58 12.26
CA ALA A 23 -15.07 4.41 13.61
C ALA A 23 -15.37 5.74 14.31
N THR A 24 -14.58 6.78 14.06
CA THR A 24 -14.69 8.08 14.75
C THR A 24 -16.06 8.76 14.59
N PRO A 25 -16.65 8.88 13.38
CA PRO A 25 -17.97 9.49 13.20
C PRO A 25 -19.14 8.54 13.50
N ALA A 26 -18.92 7.27 13.83
CA ALA A 26 -20.00 6.29 13.95
C ALA A 26 -21.04 6.68 15.01
N ALA A 27 -20.58 7.14 16.18
CA ALA A 27 -21.47 7.62 17.24
C ALA A 27 -22.26 8.88 16.83
N GLN A 28 -21.64 9.77 16.03
CA GLN A 28 -22.29 10.97 15.53
C GLN A 28 -23.39 10.63 14.53
N ILE A 29 -23.15 9.66 13.64
CA ILE A 29 -24.15 9.18 12.67
C ILE A 29 -25.34 8.57 13.39
N VAL A 30 -25.12 7.70 14.38
CA VAL A 30 -26.21 7.11 15.17
C VAL A 30 -27.00 8.20 15.91
N GLY A 31 -26.32 9.20 16.48
CA GLY A 31 -26.95 10.37 17.08
C GLY A 31 -27.84 11.13 16.09
N MET A 32 -27.32 11.43 14.90
CA MET A 32 -28.08 12.12 13.85
C MET A 32 -29.31 11.33 13.41
N ILE A 33 -29.18 10.02 13.18
CA ILE A 33 -30.32 9.16 12.82
C ILE A 33 -31.36 9.15 13.95
N SER A 34 -30.90 9.04 15.20
CA SER A 34 -31.79 9.08 16.36
C SER A 34 -32.53 10.41 16.48
N ASP A 35 -31.86 11.53 16.22
CA ASP A 35 -32.48 12.86 16.26
C ASP A 35 -33.50 13.04 15.11
N ILE A 36 -33.19 12.55 13.91
CA ILE A 36 -34.12 12.55 12.77
C ILE A 36 -35.38 11.71 13.08
N LEU A 37 -35.20 10.51 13.65
CA LEU A 37 -36.31 9.62 13.99
C LEU A 37 -37.15 10.15 15.16
N ARG A 38 -36.54 10.87 16.11
CA ARG A 38 -37.25 11.52 17.21
C ARG A 38 -38.10 12.70 16.72
N GLY A 39 -37.61 13.44 15.72
CA GLY A 39 -38.19 14.72 15.33
C GLY A 39 -38.24 15.69 16.51
N ASP A 40 -39.37 16.40 16.65
CA ASP A 40 -39.57 17.42 17.70
C ASP A 40 -40.12 16.85 19.02
N SER A 41 -40.30 15.54 19.15
CA SER A 41 -40.86 14.96 20.38
C SER A 41 -39.89 15.09 21.55
N THR A 42 -40.39 15.65 22.66
CA THR A 42 -39.65 15.82 23.91
C THR A 42 -39.93 14.71 24.93
N LEU A 43 -40.85 13.79 24.61
CA LEU A 43 -41.22 12.71 25.52
C LEU A 43 -40.05 11.74 25.73
N PRO A 44 -39.80 11.30 26.97
CA PRO A 44 -38.69 10.39 27.27
C PRO A 44 -38.84 9.02 26.59
N TYR A 45 -40.08 8.56 26.41
CA TYR A 45 -40.39 7.31 25.71
C TYR A 45 -39.95 7.37 24.25
N ASP A 46 -40.31 8.44 23.53
CA ASP A 46 -39.98 8.61 22.12
C ASP A 46 -38.47 8.75 21.90
N ARG A 47 -37.75 9.39 22.83
CA ARG A 47 -36.28 9.45 22.80
C ARG A 47 -35.64 8.08 22.85
N PHE A 48 -36.11 7.22 23.75
CA PHE A 48 -35.58 5.87 23.88
C PHE A 48 -35.95 5.00 22.68
N HIS A 49 -37.19 5.10 22.20
CA HIS A 49 -37.62 4.36 21.02
C HIS A 49 -36.86 4.78 19.75
N ALA A 50 -36.67 6.08 19.52
CA ALA A 50 -35.89 6.59 18.39
C ALA A 50 -34.44 6.11 18.44
N TYR A 51 -33.83 6.08 19.64
CA TYR A 51 -32.49 5.53 19.82
C TYR A 51 -32.41 4.02 19.51
N GLN A 52 -33.39 3.24 19.96
CA GLN A 52 -33.47 1.81 19.63
C GLN A 52 -33.55 1.58 18.11
N MET A 53 -34.39 2.36 17.42
CA MET A 53 -34.54 2.28 15.97
C MET A 53 -33.26 2.74 15.24
N ALA A 54 -32.57 3.77 15.74
CA ALA A 54 -31.27 4.19 15.23
C ALA A 54 -30.21 3.10 15.41
N MET A 55 -30.16 2.43 16.56
CA MET A 55 -29.28 1.28 16.77
C MET A 55 -29.63 0.12 15.83
N LEU A 56 -30.91 -0.16 15.61
CA LEU A 56 -31.33 -1.20 14.67
C LEU A 56 -30.94 -0.86 13.22
N SER A 57 -30.92 0.43 12.86
CA SER A 57 -30.44 0.86 11.54
C SER A 57 -28.97 0.51 11.29
N THR A 58 -28.15 0.39 12.35
CA THR A 58 -26.74 -0.03 12.21
C THR A 58 -26.59 -1.45 11.65
N VAL A 59 -27.61 -2.30 11.82
CA VAL A 59 -27.64 -3.66 11.27
C VAL A 59 -27.59 -3.63 9.74
N VAL A 60 -28.15 -2.61 9.09
CA VAL A 60 -28.08 -2.47 7.62
C VAL A 60 -26.63 -2.34 7.15
N PHE A 61 -25.81 -1.57 7.87
CA PHE A 61 -24.38 -1.43 7.56
C PHE A 61 -23.61 -2.74 7.78
N LEU A 62 -23.99 -3.54 8.79
CA LEU A 62 -23.40 -4.86 9.01
C LEU A 62 -23.72 -5.82 7.86
N ILE A 63 -24.95 -5.80 7.34
CA ILE A 63 -25.35 -6.61 6.18
C ILE A 63 -24.52 -6.22 4.95
N ILE A 64 -24.40 -4.91 4.67
CA ILE A 64 -23.58 -4.42 3.56
C ILE A 64 -22.12 -4.85 3.73
N SER A 65 -21.57 -4.71 4.94
CA SER A 65 -20.21 -5.16 5.25
C SER A 65 -20.03 -6.66 5.00
N SER A 66 -21.02 -7.48 5.38
CA SER A 66 -21.00 -8.92 5.15
C SER A 66 -20.98 -9.26 3.65
N VAL A 67 -21.79 -8.58 2.84
CA VAL A 67 -21.78 -8.74 1.38
C VAL A 67 -20.41 -8.37 0.79
N CYS A 68 -19.83 -7.24 1.22
CA CYS A 68 -18.48 -6.85 0.79
C CYS A 68 -17.43 -7.91 1.17
N SER A 69 -17.49 -8.48 2.38
CA SER A 69 -16.60 -9.57 2.79
C SER A 69 -16.76 -10.82 1.93
N ILE A 70 -18.00 -11.19 1.58
CA ILE A 70 -18.27 -12.33 0.69
C ILE A 70 -17.65 -12.08 -0.69
N VAL A 71 -17.85 -10.88 -1.25
CA VAL A 71 -17.25 -10.50 -2.54
C VAL A 71 -15.72 -10.61 -2.49
N LEU A 72 -15.07 -10.10 -1.43
CA LEU A 72 -13.62 -10.22 -1.27
C LEU A 72 -13.14 -11.68 -1.23
N VAL A 73 -13.87 -12.57 -0.56
CA VAL A 73 -13.55 -14.01 -0.52
C VAL A 73 -13.59 -14.63 -1.92
N PHE A 74 -14.54 -14.25 -2.77
CA PHE A 74 -14.62 -14.75 -4.14
C PHE A 74 -13.46 -14.27 -5.03
N PHE A 75 -13.00 -13.03 -4.83
CA PHE A 75 -11.88 -12.48 -5.62
C PHE A 75 -10.49 -12.89 -5.09
N PHE A 76 -10.40 -13.29 -3.83
CA PHE A 76 -9.15 -13.65 -3.17
C PHE A 76 -8.26 -14.66 -3.94
N PRO A 77 -8.79 -15.75 -4.54
CA PRO A 77 -7.96 -16.70 -5.29
C PRO A 77 -7.36 -16.08 -6.55
N SER A 78 -8.11 -15.21 -7.23
CA SER A 78 -7.63 -14.51 -8.43
C SER A 78 -6.53 -13.52 -8.07
N ASP A 79 -6.69 -12.80 -6.96
CA ASP A 79 -5.69 -11.85 -6.47
C ASP A 79 -4.42 -12.56 -6.03
N CYS A 80 -4.52 -13.76 -5.43
CA CYS A 80 -3.36 -14.55 -5.06
C CYS A 80 -2.55 -15.01 -6.27
N LYS A 81 -3.21 -15.51 -7.33
CA LYS A 81 -2.52 -15.91 -8.57
C LYS A 81 -1.80 -14.74 -9.21
N LYS A 82 -2.48 -13.60 -9.31
CA LYS A 82 -1.92 -12.36 -9.86
C LYS A 82 -0.76 -11.80 -9.02
N ALA A 83 -0.80 -11.98 -7.70
CA ALA A 83 0.30 -11.60 -6.82
C ALA A 83 1.52 -12.51 -7.02
N GLU A 84 1.31 -13.83 -7.16
CA GLU A 84 2.39 -14.80 -7.39
C GLU A 84 3.09 -14.57 -8.74
N GLU A 85 2.33 -14.28 -9.81
CA GLU A 85 2.90 -13.95 -11.13
C GLU A 85 3.80 -12.72 -11.06
N LYS A 86 3.38 -11.67 -10.34
CA LYS A 86 4.19 -10.45 -10.16
C LYS A 86 5.44 -10.69 -9.32
N GLU A 87 5.36 -11.53 -8.29
CA GLU A 87 6.55 -11.88 -7.49
C GLU A 87 7.57 -12.62 -8.36
N ARG A 88 7.14 -13.57 -9.20
CA ARG A 88 8.02 -14.28 -10.15
C ARG A 88 8.67 -13.33 -11.17
N GLU A 89 7.89 -12.45 -11.80
CA GLU A 89 8.45 -11.45 -12.74
C GLU A 89 9.50 -10.55 -12.06
N GLN A 90 9.28 -10.20 -10.79
CA GLN A 90 10.21 -9.35 -10.04
C GLN A 90 11.49 -10.09 -9.65
N GLU A 91 11.40 -11.38 -9.30
CA GLU A 91 12.57 -12.24 -9.07
C GLU A 91 13.39 -12.45 -10.36
N ASP A 92 12.74 -12.68 -11.49
CA ASP A 92 13.39 -12.85 -12.79
C ASP A 92 14.17 -11.59 -13.19
N LEU A 93 13.59 -10.40 -13.00
CA LEU A 93 14.25 -9.12 -13.25
C LEU A 93 15.45 -8.88 -12.32
N ALA A 94 15.31 -9.19 -11.03
CA ALA A 94 16.42 -9.05 -10.07
C ALA A 94 17.60 -9.97 -10.41
N SER A 95 17.34 -11.19 -10.87
CA SER A 95 18.39 -12.14 -11.29
C SER A 95 19.15 -11.69 -12.55
N CYS A 96 18.51 -10.86 -13.40
CA CYS A 96 19.12 -10.29 -14.59
C CYS A 96 20.04 -9.09 -14.28
N GLU A 97 19.71 -8.28 -13.27
CA GLU A 97 20.56 -7.17 -12.82
C GLU A 97 21.85 -7.66 -12.12
N ASP A 98 21.77 -8.71 -11.30
CA ASP A 98 22.93 -9.25 -10.61
C ASP A 98 23.93 -9.93 -11.56
N ASN A 99 23.47 -10.50 -12.67
CA ASN A 99 24.35 -11.02 -13.73
C ASN A 99 25.05 -9.92 -14.53
N PHE A 100 24.56 -8.67 -14.50
CA PHE A 100 25.21 -7.54 -15.17
C PHE A 100 26.35 -6.95 -14.30
N LEU A 101 26.28 -7.08 -12.97
CA LEU A 101 27.36 -6.70 -12.05
C LEU A 101 28.47 -7.75 -11.95
N ILE A 102 28.20 -9.00 -12.35
CA ILE A 102 29.19 -10.08 -12.52
C ILE A 102 29.59 -10.23 -14.01
N ALA A 103 29.36 -9.22 -14.85
CA ALA A 103 30.01 -9.13 -16.14
C ALA A 103 31.52 -8.90 -15.93
N LYS A 104 32.27 -10.01 -15.92
CA LYS A 104 33.72 -10.19 -16.07
C LYS A 104 34.60 -9.04 -15.50
N PRO A 105 35.35 -9.27 -14.41
CA PRO A 105 36.37 -8.31 -13.93
C PRO A 105 37.48 -8.01 -14.97
N LYS A 106 37.49 -8.68 -16.12
CA LYS A 106 38.47 -8.53 -17.19
C LYS A 106 38.29 -7.25 -18.03
N ASP A 107 37.05 -6.76 -18.20
CA ASP A 107 36.83 -5.54 -19.00
C ASP A 107 37.02 -4.26 -18.16
N ARG A 108 36.89 -4.36 -16.82
CA ARG A 108 37.07 -3.21 -15.91
C ARG A 108 38.55 -2.83 -15.74
N SER A 109 39.48 -3.79 -15.89
CA SER A 109 40.92 -3.52 -15.85
C SER A 109 41.44 -2.74 -17.05
N GLU A 110 40.83 -2.90 -18.23
CA GLU A 110 41.25 -2.18 -19.43
C GLU A 110 40.85 -0.70 -19.39
N SER A 111 39.63 -0.40 -18.92
CA SER A 111 39.12 0.98 -18.75
C SER A 111 39.92 1.82 -17.74
N ILE A 112 40.39 1.21 -16.64
CA ILE A 112 41.21 1.93 -15.64
C ILE A 112 42.61 2.22 -16.19
N LEU A 113 43.21 1.28 -16.94
CA LEU A 113 44.52 1.46 -17.54
C LEU A 113 44.49 2.54 -18.63
N GLU A 114 43.45 2.56 -19.45
CA GLU A 114 43.27 3.54 -20.53
C GLU A 114 43.05 4.96 -19.98
N THR A 115 42.27 5.09 -18.88
CA THR A 115 42.09 6.37 -18.18
C THR A 115 43.39 6.88 -17.55
N TYR A 116 44.24 5.98 -17.03
CA TYR A 116 45.52 6.34 -16.41
C TYR A 116 46.59 6.73 -17.45
N VAL A 117 46.58 6.11 -18.63
CA VAL A 117 47.48 6.46 -19.75
C VAL A 117 47.07 7.79 -20.38
N SER A 118 45.78 8.06 -20.55
CA SER A 118 45.27 9.33 -21.11
C SER A 118 45.54 10.54 -20.19
N SER A 119 45.51 10.35 -18.87
CA SER A 119 45.85 11.40 -17.91
C SER A 119 47.33 11.83 -17.97
N ARG A 120 48.24 10.89 -18.26
CA ARG A 120 49.70 11.16 -18.31
C ARG A 120 50.19 11.82 -19.60
N THR A 121 49.52 11.63 -20.73
CA THR A 121 49.88 12.35 -21.97
C THR A 121 49.50 13.82 -21.94
N THR A 122 48.47 14.18 -21.17
CA THR A 122 48.01 15.57 -21.07
C THR A 122 48.96 16.44 -20.24
N THR A 123 49.72 15.85 -19.30
CA THR A 123 50.68 16.60 -18.46
C THR A 123 52.08 16.73 -19.06
N VAL A 124 52.45 15.91 -20.06
CA VAL A 124 53.77 16.01 -20.71
C VAL A 124 53.75 17.07 -21.82
N ASN A 125 52.60 17.30 -22.47
CA ASN A 125 52.46 18.34 -23.50
C ASN A 125 52.34 19.77 -22.93
N SER A 126 52.07 19.95 -21.64
CA SER A 126 51.98 21.30 -21.03
C SER A 126 53.32 21.85 -20.55
N VAL A 127 54.40 21.07 -20.59
CA VAL A 127 55.76 21.51 -20.16
C VAL A 127 56.63 21.97 -21.34
N HIS A 128 56.20 21.73 -22.58
CA HIS A 128 56.97 22.10 -23.77
C HIS A 128 56.58 23.46 -24.40
N PHE A 129 55.69 24.20 -23.74
CA PHE A 129 55.25 25.56 -24.10
C PHE A 129 55.61 26.58 -23.00
N MET A 130 56.86 26.58 -22.56
CA MET A 130 57.46 27.70 -21.82
C MET A 130 58.93 27.87 -22.21
#